data_AF-T0H184-F1
#
_entry.id   AF-T0H184-F1
#
_cell.length_a   1.000
_cell.length_b   1.000
_cell.length_c   1.000
_cell.angle_alpha   90.00
_cell.angle_beta   90.00
_cell.angle_gamma   90.00
#
_symmetry.space_group_name_H-M   'P 1'
#
loop_
_entity.id
_entity.type
_entity.pdbx_description
1 polymer ?
#
loop_
_entity_poly.entity_id
_entity_poly.type
_entity_poly.pdbx_seq_one_letter_code
_entity_poly.pdbx_strand_id
1 'polypeptide(L)'
;MIFDSIFKLKRFIVILFLFAVGFTTSLFTQDQEKEESSLNMRMVPLWKGEVEAVYSGKGKVKIRIRRGSIFYGKEEEEIKAVLEKKTQYAVLQKNPEKEIGSFFIRQISVAYQTNSSGKKASEIELYGSFTANSGVPEKLLTAGTFIQDYKQEIAYIEPGAFFTEDKRRTKPAKQLRHPKDGKEMVLVFGGYEQNGESFYESMGFFLHGQGDEPSEDSYNPFYFKPERGNLQDISSFYIDKYEVTNQEYSKFLKETNTPPPPHWKGGIYAAGKEHHPVNGITYREAETYARWSGKRLPTEMEWEKAARGTGITWMINRDESYSFFPNALEYPFGNDFDSSLCNTLESKKMDTISVYELAKKSASPYGAIGMCGNVAEWTSSDYLPYPGHSLKRNAFGKMHKVIRGGSFSSAKEESTTYFRSFGGIPNLKTDRRAGIRLVWDLPGK
;
A
#
# COMPACT_ATOMS: atom_id res chain seq x y z
N MET A 1 25.73 -67.12 56.95
CA MET A 1 26.00 -67.78 55.65
C MET A 1 26.44 -66.68 54.70
N ILE A 2 27.69 -66.18 54.76
CA ILE A 2 28.95 -66.69 54.18
C ILE A 2 28.78 -67.30 52.78
N PHE A 3 29.62 -66.80 51.86
CA PHE A 3 29.87 -67.14 50.44
C PHE A 3 28.93 -66.44 49.43
N ASP A 4 29.39 -65.75 48.38
CA ASP A 4 30.76 -65.54 47.90
C ASP A 4 30.83 -64.34 46.93
N SER A 5 32.05 -63.87 46.72
CA SER A 5 32.45 -62.68 45.99
C SER A 5 32.68 -62.94 44.48
N ILE A 6 32.84 -61.86 43.68
CA ILE A 6 33.78 -61.68 42.53
C ILE A 6 33.18 -60.88 41.32
N PHE A 7 33.48 -59.57 41.32
CA PHE A 7 34.12 -58.76 40.26
C PHE A 7 33.55 -58.67 38.80
N LYS A 8 33.11 -57.45 38.37
CA LYS A 8 33.90 -56.45 37.56
C LYS A 8 33.03 -55.35 36.91
N LEU A 9 33.28 -54.10 37.35
CA LEU A 9 33.69 -52.90 36.58
C LEU A 9 32.86 -52.35 35.38
N LYS A 10 32.27 -51.15 35.56
CA LYS A 10 32.43 -49.90 34.75
C LYS A 10 31.45 -48.81 35.27
N ARG A 11 31.92 -47.77 36.00
CA ARG A 11 32.11 -46.35 35.58
C ARG A 11 30.86 -45.76 34.85
N PHE A 12 30.20 -44.69 35.29
CA PHE A 12 30.73 -43.34 35.53
C PHE A 12 29.78 -42.47 36.40
N ILE A 13 30.38 -41.52 37.12
CA ILE A 13 29.81 -40.53 38.07
C ILE A 13 29.43 -39.25 37.31
N VAL A 14 28.35 -38.56 37.72
CA VAL A 14 28.27 -37.09 37.64
C VAL A 14 27.65 -36.54 38.93
N ILE A 15 28.40 -35.67 39.60
CA ILE A 15 28.07 -34.94 40.84
C ILE A 15 27.74 -33.47 40.48
N LEU A 16 26.86 -32.89 41.31
CA LEU A 16 26.47 -31.49 41.50
C LEU A 16 27.58 -30.42 41.31
N PHE A 17 27.22 -29.18 40.94
CA PHE A 17 26.89 -28.09 41.88
C PHE A 17 26.66 -26.74 41.18
N LEU A 18 25.69 -25.97 41.71
CA LEU A 18 25.49 -24.54 41.49
C LEU A 18 26.69 -23.71 41.98
N PHE A 19 27.06 -22.63 41.28
CA PHE A 19 26.99 -21.25 41.78
C PHE A 19 27.41 -20.19 40.73
N ALA A 20 26.63 -19.10 40.71
CA ALA A 20 26.93 -17.71 40.31
C ALA A 20 27.50 -17.37 38.91
N VAL A 21 26.66 -16.76 38.07
CA VAL A 21 27.01 -15.52 37.33
C VAL A 21 25.77 -14.62 37.28
N GLY A 22 25.73 -13.60 38.15
CA GLY A 22 24.96 -12.38 37.91
C GLY A 22 25.87 -11.37 37.20
N PHE A 23 25.25 -10.50 36.38
CA PHE A 23 25.80 -9.49 35.47
C PHE A 23 25.80 -9.91 33.98
N THR A 24 24.78 -9.41 33.26
CA THR A 24 24.84 -8.91 31.86
C THR A 24 23.45 -8.61 31.26
N THR A 25 22.35 -8.78 32.00
CA THR A 25 21.00 -8.65 31.41
C THR A 25 20.44 -7.22 31.29
N SER A 26 21.06 -6.20 31.90
CA SER A 26 20.50 -4.83 31.88
C SER A 26 20.92 -3.97 30.68
N LEU A 27 21.96 -4.36 29.94
CA LEU A 27 22.41 -3.62 28.75
C LEU A 27 21.62 -4.02 27.50
N PHE A 28 21.23 -5.29 27.37
CA PHE A 28 20.46 -5.77 26.22
C PHE A 28 18.99 -5.33 26.24
N THR A 29 18.38 -5.17 27.42
CA THR A 29 16.97 -4.73 27.52
C THR A 29 16.80 -3.25 27.18
N GLN A 30 17.76 -2.40 27.57
CA GLN A 30 17.71 -0.97 27.21
C GLN A 30 17.94 -0.71 25.70
N ASP A 31 18.76 -1.53 25.03
CA ASP A 31 18.96 -1.43 23.58
C ASP A 31 17.78 -2.01 22.79
N GLN A 32 17.17 -3.11 23.25
CA GLN A 32 15.97 -3.71 22.64
C GLN A 32 14.71 -2.82 22.78
N GLU A 33 14.47 -2.22 23.96
CA GLU A 33 13.34 -1.29 24.15
C GLU A 33 13.54 0.02 23.37
N LYS A 34 14.78 0.49 23.20
CA LYS A 34 15.08 1.63 22.32
C LYS A 34 14.88 1.28 20.85
N GLU A 35 15.28 0.09 20.40
CA GLU A 35 15.02 -0.39 19.03
C GLU A 35 13.52 -0.54 18.75
N GLU A 36 12.74 -1.16 19.65
CA GLU A 36 11.29 -1.32 19.51
C GLU A 36 10.53 0.01 19.55
N SER A 37 10.90 0.96 20.42
CA SER A 37 10.27 2.29 20.41
C SER A 37 10.63 3.10 19.15
N SER A 38 11.82 2.89 18.57
CA SER A 38 12.25 3.55 17.34
C SER A 38 11.56 2.99 16.08
N LEU A 39 11.21 1.70 16.07
CA LEU A 39 10.42 1.05 15.00
C LEU A 39 8.99 1.58 14.92
N ASN A 40 8.48 2.07 16.06
CA ASN A 40 7.17 2.66 16.21
C ASN A 40 7.17 4.17 15.96
N MET A 41 8.21 4.75 15.36
CA MET A 41 8.25 6.17 15.04
C MET A 41 8.68 6.40 13.60
N ARG A 42 7.94 7.24 12.87
CA ARG A 42 8.35 7.70 11.54
C ARG A 42 8.75 9.17 11.59
N MET A 43 9.78 9.51 10.81
CA MET A 43 10.23 10.88 10.60
C MET A 43 9.45 11.47 9.43
N VAL A 44 8.56 12.42 9.69
CA VAL A 44 7.83 13.15 8.64
C VAL A 44 8.46 14.54 8.51
N PRO A 45 8.85 14.98 7.30
CA PRO A 45 9.38 16.32 7.12
C PRO A 45 8.30 17.35 7.47
N LEU A 46 8.59 18.20 8.46
CA LEU A 46 7.70 19.30 8.87
C LEU A 46 7.71 20.42 7.83
N TRP A 47 8.90 20.71 7.31
CA TRP A 47 9.16 21.74 6.30
C TRP A 47 10.53 21.51 5.66
N LYS A 48 10.73 22.13 4.49
CA LYS A 48 11.98 22.09 3.72
C LYS A 48 12.36 23.49 3.25
N GLY A 49 13.62 23.87 3.44
CA GLY A 49 14.19 25.12 2.98
C GLY A 49 15.31 24.88 1.96
N GLU A 50 15.26 25.56 0.82
CA GLU A 50 16.28 25.47 -0.23
C GLU A 50 17.36 26.53 0.01
N VAL A 51 18.63 26.16 -0.12
CA VAL A 51 19.74 27.10 -0.04
C VAL A 51 19.76 27.92 -1.33
N GLU A 52 19.63 29.25 -1.22
CA GLU A 52 19.62 30.15 -2.38
C GLU A 52 21.00 30.72 -2.70
N ALA A 53 21.77 31.06 -1.66
CA ALA A 53 23.09 31.67 -1.82
C ALA A 53 23.98 31.34 -0.61
N VAL A 54 25.26 31.08 -0.88
CA VAL A 54 26.31 30.90 0.13
C VAL A 54 27.57 31.63 -0.35
N TYR A 55 28.11 32.49 0.50
CA TYR A 55 29.32 33.26 0.26
C TYR A 55 30.13 33.42 1.55
N SER A 56 31.39 32.97 1.53
CA SER A 56 32.31 33.06 2.68
C SER A 56 31.68 32.56 3.99
N GLY A 57 31.05 31.38 3.93
CA GLY A 57 30.38 30.76 5.07
C GLY A 57 29.10 31.45 5.55
N LYS A 58 28.60 32.47 4.86
CA LYS A 58 27.29 33.11 5.16
C LYS A 58 26.33 32.90 4.01
N GLY A 59 25.04 32.81 4.28
CA GLY A 59 24.09 32.59 3.22
C GLY A 59 22.63 32.66 3.63
N LYS A 60 21.79 32.32 2.67
CA LYS A 60 20.34 32.42 2.76
C LYS A 60 19.66 31.12 2.36
N VAL A 61 18.67 30.73 3.15
CA VAL A 61 17.76 29.61 2.89
C VAL A 61 16.35 30.14 2.72
N LYS A 62 15.62 29.61 1.74
CA LYS A 62 14.23 29.97 1.46
C LYS A 62 13.29 28.80 1.69
N ILE A 63 12.24 29.01 2.47
CA ILE A 63 11.15 28.06 2.71
C ILE A 63 9.88 28.61 2.04
N ARG A 64 9.29 27.82 1.14
CA ARG A 64 7.99 28.17 0.52
C ARG A 64 6.85 27.56 1.34
N ILE A 65 5.92 28.38 1.79
CA ILE A 65 4.75 27.91 2.54
C ILE A 65 3.69 27.40 1.56
N ARG A 66 3.37 26.11 1.63
CA ARG A 66 2.33 25.46 0.82
C ARG A 66 1.24 24.88 1.72
N ARG A 67 0.06 24.62 1.15
CA ARG A 67 -1.03 23.93 1.84
C ARG A 67 -0.54 22.57 2.37
N GLY A 68 -0.66 22.35 3.68
CA GLY A 68 -0.14 21.16 4.38
C GLY A 68 1.23 21.33 5.06
N SER A 69 1.92 22.46 4.88
CA SER A 69 3.11 22.82 5.68
C SER A 69 2.71 23.20 7.11
N ILE A 70 3.58 22.95 8.10
CA ILE A 70 3.37 23.38 9.49
C ILE A 70 3.21 24.91 9.63
N PHE A 71 3.74 25.68 8.68
CA PHE A 71 3.66 27.15 8.66
C PHE A 71 2.41 27.67 7.95
N TYR A 72 1.58 26.80 7.35
CA TYR A 72 0.42 27.25 6.58
C TYR A 72 -0.64 27.89 7.49
N GLY A 73 -0.93 29.17 7.26
CA GLY A 73 -1.93 29.92 8.02
C GLY A 73 -1.47 30.38 9.40
N LYS A 74 -0.17 30.29 9.71
CA LYS A 74 0.43 30.81 10.94
C LYS A 74 0.86 32.26 10.80
N GLU A 75 0.80 33.00 11.90
CA GLU A 75 1.31 34.36 12.00
C GLU A 75 2.83 34.38 12.26
N GLU A 76 3.47 35.55 12.12
CA GLU A 76 4.93 35.70 12.18
C GLU A 76 5.53 35.19 13.49
N GLU A 77 4.90 35.54 14.60
CA GLU A 77 5.35 35.19 15.95
C GLU A 77 5.34 33.67 16.14
N GLU A 78 4.33 32.98 15.62
CA GLU A 78 4.24 31.52 15.68
C GLU A 78 5.29 30.85 14.80
N ILE A 79 5.55 31.40 13.61
CA ILE A 79 6.58 30.89 12.70
C ILE A 79 7.96 31.02 13.34
N LYS A 80 8.28 32.18 13.90
CA LYS A 80 9.54 32.42 14.62
C LYS A 80 9.67 31.48 15.82
N ALA A 81 8.63 31.34 16.63
CA ALA A 81 8.64 30.44 17.78
C ALA A 81 8.91 28.96 17.41
N VAL A 82 8.53 28.51 16.21
CA VAL A 82 8.88 27.16 15.73
C VAL A 82 10.35 27.08 15.33
N LEU A 83 10.84 28.05 14.55
CA LEU A 83 12.20 28.06 14.02
C LEU A 83 13.28 28.36 15.07
N GLU A 84 12.94 29.08 16.13
CA GLU A 84 13.85 29.42 17.24
C GLU A 84 14.11 28.24 18.18
N LYS A 85 13.25 27.21 18.20
CA LYS A 85 13.46 25.99 19.02
C LYS A 85 14.71 25.21 18.63
N LYS A 86 15.15 25.35 17.38
CA LYS A 86 16.32 24.66 16.83
C LYS A 86 17.06 25.62 15.92
N THR A 87 18.23 26.07 16.37
CA THR A 87 19.02 27.10 15.68
C THR A 87 20.02 26.54 14.69
N GLN A 88 20.20 25.21 14.63
CA GLN A 88 21.13 24.52 13.74
C GLN A 88 20.42 23.40 12.95
N TYR A 89 20.71 23.32 11.64
CA TYR A 89 20.18 22.30 10.74
C TYR A 89 21.28 21.66 9.89
N ALA A 90 21.13 20.38 9.60
CA ALA A 90 21.97 19.68 8.62
C ALA A 90 21.68 20.19 7.20
N VAL A 91 22.74 20.41 6.42
CA VAL A 91 22.69 20.79 5.00
C VAL A 91 22.85 19.54 4.16
N LEU A 92 21.88 19.30 3.28
CA LEU A 92 21.72 18.08 2.50
C LEU A 92 21.91 18.35 1.01
N GLN A 93 22.70 17.52 0.35
CA GLN A 93 22.83 17.48 -1.10
C GLN A 93 21.68 16.67 -1.70
N LYS A 94 21.17 17.07 -2.88
CA LYS A 94 20.16 16.31 -3.62
C LYS A 94 20.84 15.27 -4.53
N ASN A 95 20.47 14.00 -4.38
CA ASN A 95 20.85 12.86 -5.24
C ASN A 95 22.36 12.51 -5.29
N PRO A 96 22.85 11.57 -4.45
CA PRO A 96 22.15 10.94 -3.33
C PRO A 96 21.91 11.93 -2.20
N GLU A 97 20.86 11.72 -1.40
CA GLU A 97 20.62 12.53 -0.21
C GLU A 97 21.72 12.27 0.81
N LYS A 98 22.59 13.26 1.02
CA LYS A 98 23.75 13.15 1.89
C LYS A 98 23.95 14.44 2.68
N GLU A 99 24.24 14.29 3.96
CA GLU A 99 24.67 15.40 4.81
C GLU A 99 26.09 15.84 4.47
N ILE A 100 26.22 17.12 4.13
CA ILE A 100 27.46 17.72 3.66
C ILE A 100 27.93 18.89 4.53
N GLY A 101 27.10 19.35 5.48
CA GLY A 101 27.44 20.43 6.40
C GLY A 101 26.32 20.78 7.35
N SER A 102 26.46 21.91 8.05
CA SER A 102 25.49 22.49 8.97
C SER A 102 25.18 23.95 8.62
N PHE A 103 23.98 24.40 8.94
CA PHE A 103 23.50 25.78 8.82
C PHE A 103 22.99 26.28 10.16
N PHE A 104 23.45 27.46 10.58
CA PHE A 104 23.04 28.11 11.82
C PHE A 104 22.21 29.36 11.53
N ILE A 105 20.97 29.39 12.00
CA ILE A 105 20.07 30.53 11.85
C ILE A 105 20.59 31.70 12.69
N ARG A 106 20.69 32.88 12.07
CA ARG A 106 21.02 34.16 12.71
C ARG A 106 19.87 35.15 12.66
N GLN A 107 19.09 35.12 11.59
CA GLN A 107 17.96 36.02 11.39
C GLN A 107 16.86 35.33 10.56
N ILE A 108 15.61 35.63 10.89
CA ILE A 108 14.41 35.10 10.23
C ILE A 108 13.63 36.29 9.67
N SER A 109 13.21 36.19 8.41
CA SER A 109 12.33 37.16 7.74
C SER A 109 11.14 36.42 7.11
N VAL A 110 9.94 36.98 7.22
CA VAL A 110 8.71 36.39 6.66
C VAL A 110 8.14 37.33 5.60
N ALA A 111 7.92 36.78 4.41
CA ALA A 111 7.30 37.50 3.30
C ALA A 111 5.81 37.14 3.19
N TYR A 112 5.02 38.12 2.78
CA TYR A 112 3.56 38.02 2.74
C TYR A 112 3.02 38.25 1.34
N GLN A 113 1.94 37.56 1.02
CA GLN A 113 1.10 37.81 -0.16
C GLN A 113 -0.26 38.36 0.28
N THR A 114 -0.75 39.36 -0.44
CA THR A 114 -2.06 39.98 -0.18
C THR A 114 -3.05 39.49 -1.22
N ASN A 115 -4.11 38.81 -0.76
CA ASN A 115 -5.22 38.39 -1.62
C ASN A 115 -6.53 39.00 -1.11
N SER A 116 -7.63 38.80 -1.85
CA SER A 116 -8.98 39.22 -1.46
C SER A 116 -9.45 38.72 -0.09
N SER A 117 -8.83 37.67 0.44
CA SER A 117 -9.11 37.10 1.76
C SER A 117 -8.19 37.60 2.89
N GLY A 118 -7.34 38.60 2.64
CA GLY A 118 -6.37 39.15 3.61
C GLY A 118 -4.90 38.84 3.29
N LYS A 119 -4.01 39.35 4.15
CA LYS A 119 -2.55 39.18 4.08
C LYS A 119 -2.16 37.82 4.70
N LYS A 120 -1.43 36.99 3.97
CA LYS A 120 -0.97 35.66 4.45
C LYS A 120 0.52 35.48 4.21
N ALA A 121 1.21 34.86 5.17
CA ALA A 121 2.61 34.48 5.01
C ALA A 121 2.75 33.49 3.83
N SER A 122 3.65 33.79 2.91
CA SER A 122 3.88 32.98 1.70
C SER A 122 5.25 32.33 1.69
N GLU A 123 6.26 33.02 2.23
CA GLU A 123 7.66 32.56 2.18
C GLU A 123 8.39 32.96 3.47
N ILE A 124 9.38 32.17 3.86
CA ILE A 124 10.27 32.45 4.99
C ILE A 124 11.70 32.43 4.48
N GLU A 125 12.48 33.43 4.87
CA GLU A 125 13.89 33.55 4.56
C GLU A 125 14.70 33.44 5.85
N LEU A 126 15.64 32.50 5.86
CA LEU A 126 16.59 32.30 6.96
C LEU A 126 17.96 32.78 6.52
N TYR A 127 18.53 33.70 7.27
CA TYR A 127 19.89 34.18 7.09
C TYR A 127 20.77 33.59 8.16
N GLY A 128 21.94 33.11 7.77
CA GLY A 128 22.76 32.32 8.69
C GLY A 128 24.17 32.04 8.20
N SER A 129 24.85 31.18 8.95
CA SER A 129 26.20 30.73 8.65
C SER A 129 26.24 29.23 8.33
N PHE A 130 27.03 28.87 7.32
CA PHE A 130 27.24 27.52 6.83
C PHE A 130 28.60 27.00 7.29
N THR A 131 28.68 25.70 7.58
CA THR A 131 29.93 25.01 7.95
C THR A 131 29.97 23.65 7.26
N ALA A 132 31.04 23.35 6.53
CA ALA A 132 31.18 22.07 5.84
C ALA A 132 31.62 20.97 6.82
N ASN A 133 31.16 19.74 6.58
CA ASN A 133 31.64 18.59 7.35
C ASN A 133 33.10 18.27 6.99
N SER A 134 33.81 17.59 7.91
CA SER A 134 35.21 17.21 7.69
C SER A 134 35.37 16.42 6.38
N GLY A 135 36.31 16.84 5.53
CA GLY A 135 36.56 16.24 4.22
C GLY A 135 35.60 16.65 3.10
N VAL A 136 34.60 17.50 3.39
CA VAL A 136 33.69 18.06 2.37
C VAL A 136 34.19 19.45 1.94
N PRO A 137 34.48 19.68 0.64
CA PRO A 137 34.85 21.00 0.15
C PRO A 137 33.74 22.04 0.35
N GLU A 138 34.06 23.23 0.87
CA GLU A 138 33.08 24.32 1.11
C GLU A 138 32.30 24.71 -0.14
N LYS A 139 32.91 24.59 -1.33
CA LYS A 139 32.26 24.82 -2.62
C LYS A 139 31.05 23.92 -2.91
N LEU A 140 30.80 22.89 -2.09
CA LEU A 140 29.61 22.04 -2.21
C LEU A 140 28.41 22.59 -1.41
N LEU A 141 28.63 23.56 -0.52
CA LEU A 141 27.57 24.28 0.18
C LEU A 141 27.06 25.40 -0.74
N THR A 142 26.24 25.06 -1.72
CA THR A 142 25.80 25.99 -2.78
C THR A 142 24.30 25.89 -3.06
N ALA A 143 23.82 26.75 -3.97
CA ALA A 143 22.48 26.69 -4.52
C ALA A 143 22.20 25.31 -5.13
N GLY A 144 21.14 24.64 -4.70
CA GLY A 144 20.84 23.23 -5.03
C GLY A 144 20.94 22.25 -3.85
N THR A 145 21.45 22.72 -2.71
CA THR A 145 21.39 22.04 -1.41
C THR A 145 20.16 22.52 -0.61
N PHE A 146 19.80 21.80 0.45
CA PHE A 146 18.62 22.14 1.25
C PHE A 146 18.80 21.77 2.72
N ILE A 147 17.98 22.37 3.59
CA ILE A 147 17.80 21.98 4.99
C ILE A 147 16.36 21.53 5.21
N GLN A 148 16.12 20.70 6.21
CA GLN A 148 14.77 20.26 6.58
C GLN A 148 14.70 19.96 8.06
N ASP A 149 13.50 20.04 8.62
CA ASP A 149 13.20 19.56 9.96
C ASP A 149 12.13 18.49 9.92
N TYR A 150 12.12 17.65 10.94
CA TYR A 150 11.25 16.48 11.01
C TYR A 150 10.51 16.44 12.33
N LYS A 151 9.32 15.87 12.32
CA LYS A 151 8.67 15.39 13.53
C LYS A 151 8.74 13.87 13.60
N GLN A 152 9.00 13.38 14.80
CA GLN A 152 8.71 12.00 15.15
C GLN A 152 7.21 11.89 15.35
N GLU A 153 6.56 11.04 14.56
CA GLU A 153 5.20 10.59 14.82
C GLU A 153 5.21 9.12 15.19
N ILE A 154 4.43 8.75 16.19
CA ILE A 154 4.24 7.37 16.58
C ILE A 154 3.53 6.62 15.44
N ALA A 155 4.23 5.68 14.81
CA ALA A 155 3.79 4.78 13.76
C ALA A 155 2.97 3.58 14.29
N TYR A 156 3.00 3.30 15.60
CA TYR A 156 2.25 2.22 16.26
C TYR A 156 1.53 2.73 17.51
N ILE A 157 0.21 2.67 17.51
CA ILE A 157 -0.60 2.84 18.72
C ILE A 157 -1.18 1.46 19.02
N GLU A 158 -0.98 0.96 20.25
CA GLU A 158 -1.57 -0.32 20.66
C GLU A 158 -3.08 -0.32 20.40
N PRO A 159 -3.62 -1.36 19.74
CA PRO A 159 -5.05 -1.43 19.40
C PRO A 159 -5.99 -1.24 20.58
N GLY A 160 -5.62 -1.68 21.78
CA GLY A 160 -6.46 -1.58 22.99
C GLY A 160 -6.66 -0.14 23.50
N ALA A 161 -5.67 0.72 23.36
CA ALA A 161 -5.73 2.10 23.87
C ALA A 161 -6.68 3.00 23.06
N PHE A 162 -7.04 2.60 21.83
CA PHE A 162 -8.08 3.28 21.03
C PHE A 162 -9.50 3.03 21.55
N PHE A 163 -9.71 1.94 22.29
CA PHE A 163 -11.05 1.44 22.59
C PHE A 163 -11.37 1.36 24.09
N THR A 164 -10.46 1.81 24.97
CA THR A 164 -10.70 1.74 26.41
C THR A 164 -11.61 2.82 26.96
N GLU A 165 -11.79 3.98 26.31
CA GLU A 165 -12.59 5.06 26.94
C GLU A 165 -13.56 5.86 26.06
N ASP A 166 -13.69 5.63 24.75
CA ASP A 166 -14.74 6.35 24.01
C ASP A 166 -15.34 5.51 22.87
N LYS A 167 -16.61 5.12 23.02
CA LYS A 167 -17.45 4.47 21.99
C LYS A 167 -17.81 5.46 20.85
N ARG A 168 -16.87 6.27 20.39
CA ARG A 168 -17.01 6.98 19.12
C ARG A 168 -16.67 6.00 18.02
N ARG A 169 -17.65 5.67 17.18
CA ARG A 169 -17.46 4.94 15.92
C ARG A 169 -16.39 5.68 15.09
N THR A 170 -15.12 5.30 15.24
CA THR A 170 -14.04 5.83 14.40
C THR A 170 -14.22 5.25 13.01
N LYS A 171 -14.49 6.10 12.01
CA LYS A 171 -14.55 5.69 10.60
C LYS A 171 -13.29 4.88 10.24
N PRO A 172 -13.40 3.76 9.50
CA PRO A 172 -12.23 3.00 9.09
C PRO A 172 -11.25 3.88 8.32
N ALA A 173 -9.94 3.70 8.56
CA ALA A 173 -8.92 4.48 7.87
C ALA A 173 -8.93 4.16 6.37
N LYS A 174 -8.84 5.17 5.49
CA LYS A 174 -8.83 4.97 4.03
C LYS A 174 -7.63 4.15 3.55
N GLN A 175 -6.52 4.21 4.29
CA GLN A 175 -5.31 3.43 4.03
C GLN A 175 -4.74 2.94 5.35
N LEU A 176 -4.21 1.73 5.36
CA LEU A 176 -3.49 1.17 6.51
C LEU A 176 -2.37 0.23 6.07
N ARG A 177 -1.56 -0.19 7.02
CA ARG A 177 -0.65 -1.33 6.84
C ARG A 177 -1.22 -2.53 7.56
N HIS A 178 -1.32 -3.65 6.86
CA HIS A 178 -1.83 -4.87 7.46
C HIS A 178 -0.90 -5.35 8.59
N PRO A 179 -1.43 -5.74 9.76
CA PRO A 179 -0.62 -5.96 10.97
C PRO A 179 0.35 -7.14 10.86
N LYS A 180 0.05 -8.15 10.02
CA LYS A 180 0.88 -9.36 9.92
C LYS A 180 2.03 -9.23 8.92
N ASP A 181 1.77 -8.66 7.76
CA ASP A 181 2.71 -8.62 6.63
C ASP A 181 3.17 -7.20 6.28
N GLY A 182 2.65 -6.16 6.95
CA GLY A 182 3.03 -4.76 6.75
C GLY A 182 2.60 -4.15 5.41
N LYS A 183 1.86 -4.92 4.60
CA LYS A 183 1.43 -4.53 3.25
C LYS A 183 0.49 -3.33 3.33
N GLU A 184 0.72 -2.34 2.46
CA GLU A 184 -0.18 -1.20 2.33
C GLU A 184 -1.50 -1.64 1.71
N MET A 185 -2.61 -1.32 2.36
CA MET A 185 -3.96 -1.64 1.90
C MET A 185 -4.81 -0.37 1.82
N VAL A 186 -5.76 -0.37 0.89
CA VAL A 186 -6.75 0.70 0.72
C VAL A 186 -8.14 0.18 1.08
N LEU A 187 -8.96 1.04 1.67
CA LEU A 187 -10.35 0.72 2.03
C LEU A 187 -11.23 0.81 0.78
N VAL A 188 -11.84 -0.32 0.42
CA VAL A 188 -12.98 -0.35 -0.50
C VAL A 188 -14.22 -0.27 0.36
N PHE A 189 -14.81 0.92 0.44
CA PHE A 189 -15.98 1.13 1.27
C PHE A 189 -17.24 0.51 0.65
N GLY A 190 -18.08 -0.08 1.50
CA GLY A 190 -19.37 -0.63 1.12
C GLY A 190 -20.37 0.45 0.72
N GLY A 191 -20.32 1.63 1.34
CA GLY A 191 -21.27 2.72 1.10
C GLY A 191 -21.01 3.60 -0.12
N TYR A 192 -21.49 4.84 -0.06
CA TYR A 192 -21.23 5.87 -1.07
C TYR A 192 -20.40 7.00 -0.47
N GLU A 193 -19.50 7.60 -1.25
CA GLU A 193 -18.87 8.87 -0.87
C GLU A 193 -19.38 9.99 -1.78
N GLN A 194 -19.87 11.08 -1.19
CA GLN A 194 -20.21 12.31 -1.90
C GLN A 194 -19.40 13.45 -1.27
N ASN A 195 -18.64 14.18 -2.08
CA ASN A 195 -17.77 15.29 -1.63
C ASN A 195 -16.76 14.92 -0.52
N GLY A 196 -16.34 13.64 -0.46
CA GLY A 196 -15.40 13.14 0.55
C GLY A 196 -16.04 12.72 1.88
N GLU A 197 -17.36 12.81 2.00
CA GLU A 197 -18.12 12.27 3.13
C GLU A 197 -18.79 10.94 2.76
N SER A 198 -18.58 9.92 3.58
CA SER A 198 -19.21 8.62 3.43
C SER A 198 -20.67 8.68 3.89
N PHE A 199 -21.58 8.52 2.95
CA PHE A 199 -23.01 8.35 3.18
C PHE A 199 -23.36 6.86 3.07
N TYR A 200 -24.16 6.37 4.01
CA TYR A 200 -24.76 5.03 3.95
C TYR A 200 -23.75 3.88 3.81
N GLU A 201 -22.85 3.74 4.79
CA GLU A 201 -21.82 2.68 4.86
C GLU A 201 -22.37 1.24 4.67
N SER A 202 -23.68 1.05 4.86
CA SER A 202 -24.41 -0.21 4.75
C SER A 202 -25.12 -0.47 3.43
N MET A 203 -25.00 0.39 2.40
CA MET A 203 -25.73 0.16 1.15
C MET A 203 -25.03 -0.78 0.18
N GLY A 204 -23.71 -0.93 0.22
CA GLY A 204 -22.98 -2.03 -0.44
C GLY A 204 -23.03 -2.09 -1.97
N PHE A 205 -23.98 -1.41 -2.61
CA PHE A 205 -24.50 -1.78 -3.91
C PHE A 205 -23.47 -1.59 -5.01
N PHE A 206 -23.40 -2.61 -5.84
CA PHE A 206 -22.42 -2.74 -6.90
C PHE A 206 -23.08 -3.31 -8.14
N LEU A 207 -22.85 -2.65 -9.28
CA LEU A 207 -23.24 -3.12 -10.60
C LEU A 207 -22.02 -3.70 -11.31
N HIS A 208 -22.03 -5.02 -11.52
CA HIS A 208 -20.94 -5.75 -12.14
C HIS A 208 -21.18 -6.00 -13.63
N GLY A 209 -20.10 -6.29 -14.36
CA GLY A 209 -20.15 -6.70 -15.76
C GLY A 209 -20.39 -5.55 -16.74
N GLN A 210 -20.90 -5.91 -17.91
CA GLN A 210 -21.31 -4.99 -18.98
C GLN A 210 -22.68 -5.40 -19.54
N GLY A 211 -23.37 -4.47 -20.23
CA GLY A 211 -24.73 -4.70 -20.76
C GLY A 211 -24.85 -4.76 -22.28
N ASP A 212 -23.74 -4.61 -23.00
CA ASP A 212 -23.68 -4.32 -24.43
C ASP A 212 -23.54 -5.56 -25.31
N GLU A 213 -22.79 -6.59 -24.87
CA GLU A 213 -22.46 -7.75 -25.70
C GLU A 213 -22.86 -9.07 -25.04
N PRO A 214 -24.03 -9.66 -25.39
CA PRO A 214 -24.53 -10.91 -24.80
C PRO A 214 -23.70 -12.16 -25.09
N SER A 215 -22.75 -12.13 -26.02
CA SER A 215 -21.87 -13.26 -26.31
C SER A 215 -20.61 -13.32 -25.42
N GLU A 216 -20.34 -12.26 -24.67
CA GLU A 216 -19.19 -12.12 -23.77
C GLU A 216 -19.48 -12.63 -22.36
N ASP A 217 -18.48 -13.27 -21.74
CA ASP A 217 -18.64 -13.90 -20.41
C ASP A 217 -18.81 -12.88 -19.25
N SER A 218 -18.59 -11.61 -19.55
CA SER A 218 -18.79 -10.45 -18.66
C SER A 218 -20.20 -9.84 -18.79
N TYR A 219 -21.06 -10.38 -19.65
CA TYR A 219 -22.40 -9.85 -19.88
C TYR A 219 -23.31 -10.05 -18.66
N ASN A 220 -23.90 -8.94 -18.20
CA ASN A 220 -24.91 -8.89 -17.17
C ASN A 220 -26.25 -8.44 -17.81
N PRO A 221 -27.26 -9.32 -17.92
CA PRO A 221 -28.54 -8.97 -18.54
C PRO A 221 -29.33 -7.90 -17.76
N PHE A 222 -28.95 -7.64 -16.51
CA PHE A 222 -29.56 -6.62 -15.66
C PHE A 222 -28.75 -5.32 -15.61
N TYR A 223 -27.68 -5.19 -16.41
CA TYR A 223 -26.80 -4.03 -16.37
C TYR A 223 -27.55 -2.70 -16.56
N PHE A 224 -28.45 -2.62 -17.56
CA PHE A 224 -29.29 -1.45 -17.80
C PHE A 224 -30.58 -1.40 -16.97
N LYS A 225 -30.69 -2.26 -15.93
CA LYS A 225 -31.80 -2.31 -14.98
C LYS A 225 -31.26 -2.37 -13.53
N PRO A 226 -30.52 -1.35 -13.07
CA PRO A 226 -29.83 -1.35 -11.78
C PRO A 226 -30.79 -1.14 -10.59
N GLU A 227 -31.91 -1.85 -10.55
CA GLU A 227 -32.81 -1.86 -9.41
C GLU A 227 -32.17 -2.63 -8.25
N ARG A 228 -32.59 -2.33 -7.01
CA ARG A 228 -32.01 -2.95 -5.81
C ARG A 228 -31.92 -4.48 -5.86
N GLY A 229 -32.90 -5.14 -6.48
CA GLY A 229 -32.91 -6.61 -6.62
C GLY A 229 -31.86 -7.18 -7.57
N ASN A 230 -31.27 -6.35 -8.43
CA ASN A 230 -30.27 -6.72 -9.44
C ASN A 230 -28.86 -6.23 -9.11
N LEU A 231 -28.68 -5.55 -7.97
CA LEU A 231 -27.39 -5.05 -7.51
C LEU A 231 -26.77 -6.01 -6.49
N GLN A 232 -25.46 -6.16 -6.56
CA GLN A 232 -24.71 -6.95 -5.57
C GLN A 232 -24.43 -6.10 -4.34
N ASP A 233 -24.74 -6.60 -3.16
CA ASP A 233 -24.30 -6.00 -1.90
C ASP A 233 -22.88 -6.49 -1.57
N ILE A 234 -21.93 -5.57 -1.49
CA ILE A 234 -20.54 -5.83 -1.11
C ILE A 234 -20.20 -4.97 0.11
N SER A 235 -19.98 -5.64 1.24
CA SER A 235 -19.50 -5.03 2.48
C SER A 235 -18.17 -4.30 2.28
N SER A 236 -17.87 -3.35 3.16
CA SER A 236 -16.53 -2.75 3.20
C SER A 236 -15.46 -3.83 3.44
N PHE A 237 -14.31 -3.68 2.78
CA PHE A 237 -13.11 -4.51 2.99
C PHE A 237 -11.86 -3.70 2.64
N TYR A 238 -10.70 -4.17 3.09
CA TYR A 238 -9.41 -3.67 2.64
C TYR A 238 -8.88 -4.51 1.49
N ILE A 239 -8.29 -3.88 0.48
CA ILE A 239 -7.54 -4.56 -0.59
C ILE A 239 -6.10 -4.08 -0.61
N ASP A 240 -5.15 -4.97 -0.89
CA ASP A 240 -3.76 -4.59 -1.08
C ASP A 240 -3.67 -3.50 -2.17
N LYS A 241 -2.93 -2.42 -1.86
CA LYS A 241 -2.78 -1.28 -2.77
C LYS A 241 -2.06 -1.65 -4.06
N TYR A 242 -1.14 -2.60 -3.98
CA TYR A 242 -0.37 -3.14 -5.10
C TYR A 242 -0.43 -4.67 -5.07
N GLU A 243 -0.15 -5.31 -6.20
CA GLU A 243 0.05 -6.75 -6.29
C GLU A 243 1.10 -7.22 -5.26
N VAL A 244 1.00 -8.49 -4.85
CA VAL A 244 2.05 -9.12 -4.03
C VAL A 244 3.33 -9.20 -4.85
N THR A 245 4.44 -8.77 -4.27
CA THR A 245 5.75 -8.71 -4.94
C THR A 245 6.53 -10.00 -4.76
N ASN A 246 7.55 -10.22 -5.60
CA ASN A 246 8.47 -11.35 -5.46
C ASN A 246 9.19 -11.35 -4.11
N GLN A 247 9.59 -10.18 -3.58
CA GLN A 247 10.23 -10.05 -2.28
C GLN A 247 9.30 -10.50 -1.14
N GLU A 248 8.04 -10.04 -1.15
CA GLU A 248 7.04 -10.43 -0.15
C GLU A 248 6.71 -11.93 -0.23
N TYR A 249 6.59 -12.47 -1.44
CA TYR A 249 6.37 -13.89 -1.64
C TYR A 249 7.56 -14.74 -1.19
N SER A 250 8.80 -14.28 -1.45
CA SER A 250 10.02 -14.96 -1.00
C SER A 250 10.11 -15.06 0.53
N LYS A 251 9.63 -14.06 1.27
CA LYS A 251 9.53 -14.15 2.74
C LYS A 251 8.67 -15.34 3.17
N PHE A 252 7.49 -15.49 2.57
CA PHE A 252 6.61 -16.65 2.80
C PHE A 252 7.32 -17.98 2.50
N LEU A 253 8.00 -18.09 1.36
CA LEU A 253 8.70 -19.31 0.98
C LEU A 253 9.77 -19.70 2.01
N LYS A 254 10.54 -18.72 2.51
CA LYS A 254 11.57 -18.92 3.53
C LYS A 254 10.98 -19.37 4.87
N GLU A 255 9.90 -18.75 5.32
CA GLU A 255 9.29 -19.06 6.63
C GLU A 255 8.54 -20.40 6.64
N THR A 256 7.97 -20.81 5.50
CA THR A 256 7.14 -22.01 5.41
C THR A 256 7.86 -23.20 4.77
N ASN A 257 9.08 -22.99 4.27
CA ASN A 257 9.82 -23.97 3.46
C ASN A 257 9.00 -24.47 2.25
N THR A 258 8.15 -23.61 1.69
CA THR A 258 7.34 -23.91 0.51
C THR A 258 8.22 -23.87 -0.75
N PRO A 259 8.07 -24.80 -1.72
CA PRO A 259 8.82 -24.75 -2.96
C PRO A 259 8.59 -23.45 -3.75
N PRO A 260 9.65 -22.83 -4.31
CA PRO A 260 9.53 -21.63 -5.12
C PRO A 260 8.85 -21.90 -6.47
N PRO A 261 8.32 -20.86 -7.14
CA PRO A 261 7.79 -20.98 -8.50
C PRO A 261 8.84 -21.59 -9.45
N PRO A 262 8.46 -22.51 -10.36
CA PRO A 262 9.44 -23.25 -11.18
C PRO A 262 10.35 -22.38 -12.06
N HIS A 263 9.91 -21.18 -12.41
CA HIS A 263 10.67 -20.26 -13.24
C HIS A 263 11.74 -19.47 -12.44
N TRP A 264 11.72 -19.54 -11.10
CA TRP A 264 12.75 -18.97 -10.24
C TRP A 264 13.99 -19.87 -10.23
N LYS A 265 14.98 -19.51 -11.07
CA LYS A 265 16.23 -20.27 -11.20
C LYS A 265 16.97 -20.31 -9.86
N GLY A 266 17.31 -21.51 -9.39
CA GLY A 266 17.96 -21.68 -8.09
C GLY A 266 17.06 -21.35 -6.89
N GLY A 267 15.74 -21.25 -7.10
CA GLY A 267 14.76 -20.95 -6.05
C GLY A 267 14.70 -19.50 -5.62
N ILE A 268 15.33 -18.59 -6.37
CA ILE A 268 15.31 -17.16 -6.13
C ILE A 268 14.72 -16.44 -7.34
N TYR A 269 13.99 -15.36 -7.08
CA TYR A 269 13.54 -14.45 -8.15
C TYR A 269 14.75 -13.78 -8.81
N ALA A 270 14.59 -13.33 -10.05
CA ALA A 270 15.66 -12.68 -10.79
C ALA A 270 16.09 -11.36 -10.11
N ALA A 271 17.40 -11.09 -10.07
CA ALA A 271 17.95 -9.85 -9.52
C ALA A 271 17.31 -8.61 -10.19
N GLY A 272 16.93 -7.61 -9.40
CA GLY A 272 16.23 -6.42 -9.88
C GLY A 272 14.71 -6.59 -10.02
N LYS A 273 14.16 -7.78 -9.73
CA LYS A 273 12.72 -8.05 -9.75
C LYS A 273 12.09 -8.16 -8.35
N GLU A 274 12.73 -7.62 -7.33
CA GLU A 274 12.26 -7.65 -5.93
C GLU A 274 10.83 -7.12 -5.81
N HIS A 275 10.56 -5.99 -6.48
CA HIS A 275 9.29 -5.27 -6.43
C HIS A 275 8.38 -5.54 -7.63
N HIS A 276 8.76 -6.46 -8.52
CA HIS A 276 7.85 -6.93 -9.54
C HIS A 276 6.78 -7.81 -8.90
N PRO A 277 5.55 -7.83 -9.44
CA PRO A 277 4.51 -8.73 -8.96
C PRO A 277 4.97 -10.19 -9.06
N VAL A 278 4.66 -10.99 -8.04
CA VAL A 278 4.78 -12.43 -8.14
C VAL A 278 3.80 -12.92 -9.20
N ASN A 279 4.28 -13.76 -10.11
CA ASN A 279 3.49 -14.40 -11.14
C ASN A 279 3.85 -15.88 -11.22
N GLY A 280 3.25 -16.63 -12.14
CA GLY A 280 3.64 -18.02 -12.34
C GLY A 280 3.23 -18.94 -11.18
N ILE A 281 2.25 -18.53 -10.37
CA ILE A 281 1.77 -19.29 -9.21
C ILE A 281 0.40 -19.90 -9.46
N THR A 282 0.19 -21.05 -8.84
CA THR A 282 -1.07 -21.78 -8.90
C THR A 282 -2.10 -21.16 -7.97
N TYR A 283 -3.39 -21.41 -8.25
CA TYR A 283 -4.45 -21.00 -7.35
C TYR A 283 -4.26 -21.53 -5.92
N ARG A 284 -3.75 -22.77 -5.76
CA ARG A 284 -3.50 -23.35 -4.43
C ARG A 284 -2.33 -22.69 -3.70
N GLU A 285 -1.28 -22.31 -4.41
CA GLU A 285 -0.17 -21.53 -3.84
C GLU A 285 -0.63 -20.13 -3.43
N ALA A 286 -1.44 -19.48 -4.28
CA ALA A 286 -2.09 -18.20 -3.99
C ALA A 286 -2.95 -18.25 -2.71
N GLU A 287 -3.80 -19.29 -2.59
CA GLU A 287 -4.65 -19.51 -1.43
C GLU A 287 -3.84 -19.77 -0.14
N THR A 288 -2.73 -20.49 -0.27
CA THR A 288 -1.82 -20.78 0.86
C THR A 288 -1.11 -19.52 1.33
N TYR A 289 -0.60 -18.71 0.39
CA TYR A 289 0.02 -17.43 0.71
C TYR A 289 -0.97 -16.48 1.39
N ALA A 290 -2.21 -16.39 0.89
CA ALA A 290 -3.25 -15.55 1.47
C ALA A 290 -3.53 -15.91 2.94
N ARG A 291 -3.67 -17.21 3.25
CA ARG A 291 -3.84 -17.67 4.63
C ARG A 291 -2.62 -17.36 5.49
N TRP A 292 -1.41 -17.60 4.98
CA TRP A 292 -0.18 -17.29 5.70
C TRP A 292 -0.07 -15.78 5.98
N SER A 293 -0.47 -14.90 5.06
CA SER A 293 -0.43 -13.45 5.30
C SER A 293 -1.57 -12.93 6.18
N GLY A 294 -2.51 -13.79 6.62
CA GLY A 294 -3.65 -13.41 7.46
C GLY A 294 -4.79 -12.76 6.70
N LYS A 295 -4.86 -13.00 5.39
CA LYS A 295 -5.79 -12.39 4.44
C LYS A 295 -6.54 -13.48 3.66
N ARG A 296 -7.27 -13.07 2.63
CA ARG A 296 -7.89 -13.98 1.65
C ARG A 296 -7.76 -13.45 0.23
N LEU A 297 -8.02 -14.31 -0.75
CA LEU A 297 -8.19 -13.86 -2.14
C LEU A 297 -9.50 -13.05 -2.25
N PRO A 298 -9.53 -11.99 -3.09
CA PRO A 298 -10.77 -11.28 -3.39
C PRO A 298 -11.73 -12.22 -4.10
N THR A 299 -13.03 -12.04 -3.88
CA THR A 299 -14.04 -12.49 -4.84
C THR A 299 -13.91 -11.68 -6.13
N GLU A 300 -14.42 -12.19 -7.24
CA GLU A 300 -14.39 -11.41 -8.49
C GLU A 300 -15.17 -10.09 -8.39
N MET A 301 -16.21 -10.06 -7.56
CA MET A 301 -17.06 -8.89 -7.35
C MET A 301 -16.33 -7.81 -6.52
N GLU A 302 -15.62 -8.24 -5.48
CA GLU A 302 -14.74 -7.35 -4.70
C GLU A 302 -13.62 -6.78 -5.57
N TRP A 303 -12.99 -7.61 -6.40
CA TRP A 303 -11.94 -7.18 -7.32
C TRP A 303 -12.47 -6.12 -8.30
N GLU A 304 -13.61 -6.39 -8.93
CA GLU A 304 -14.20 -5.47 -9.90
C GLU A 304 -14.62 -4.15 -9.26
N LYS A 305 -15.30 -4.20 -8.11
CA LYS A 305 -15.64 -3.00 -7.34
C LYS A 305 -14.38 -2.20 -7.02
N ALA A 306 -13.35 -2.84 -6.48
CA ALA A 306 -12.08 -2.20 -6.17
C ALA A 306 -11.43 -1.52 -7.40
N ALA A 307 -11.61 -2.08 -8.60
CA ALA A 307 -11.06 -1.55 -9.84
C ALA A 307 -11.87 -0.38 -10.41
N ARG A 308 -13.21 -0.46 -10.45
CA ARG A 308 -14.06 0.47 -11.22
C ARG A 308 -14.98 1.38 -10.41
N GLY A 309 -15.03 1.20 -9.10
CA GLY A 309 -16.04 1.86 -8.27
C GLY A 309 -17.33 1.03 -8.15
N THR A 310 -18.40 1.69 -7.71
CA THR A 310 -19.73 1.06 -7.52
C THR A 310 -20.40 0.64 -8.83
N GLY A 311 -19.96 1.19 -9.97
CA GLY A 311 -20.61 0.97 -11.26
C GLY A 311 -21.95 1.70 -11.41
N ILE A 312 -22.36 2.50 -10.43
CA ILE A 312 -23.64 3.20 -10.40
C ILE A 312 -23.54 4.60 -9.81
N THR A 313 -24.38 5.49 -10.33
CA THR A 313 -24.81 6.73 -9.67
C THR A 313 -26.25 6.57 -9.19
N TRP A 314 -26.68 7.41 -8.26
CA TRP A 314 -28.06 7.39 -7.76
C TRP A 314 -28.59 8.79 -7.51
N MET A 315 -29.91 8.91 -7.45
CA MET A 315 -30.62 10.12 -7.04
C MET A 315 -31.81 9.78 -6.13
N ILE A 316 -32.17 10.71 -5.26
CA ILE A 316 -33.42 10.68 -4.50
C ILE A 316 -34.50 11.37 -5.34
N ASN A 317 -35.60 10.66 -5.55
CA ASN A 317 -36.78 11.15 -6.22
C ASN A 317 -37.63 12.01 -5.26
N ARG A 318 -38.63 12.72 -5.81
CA ARG A 318 -39.52 13.59 -5.01
C ARG A 318 -40.36 12.84 -3.98
N ASP A 319 -40.63 11.56 -4.22
CA ASP A 319 -41.35 10.65 -3.34
C ASP A 319 -40.42 9.91 -2.36
N GLU A 320 -39.19 10.41 -2.18
CA GLU A 320 -38.15 9.82 -1.32
C GLU A 320 -37.65 8.43 -1.77
N SER A 321 -38.08 7.94 -2.93
CA SER A 321 -37.55 6.71 -3.53
C SER A 321 -36.18 6.95 -4.18
N TYR A 322 -35.44 5.87 -4.44
CA TYR A 322 -34.11 5.91 -5.03
C TYR A 322 -34.13 5.42 -6.48
N SER A 323 -33.48 6.16 -7.37
CA SER A 323 -33.20 5.72 -8.74
C SER A 323 -31.70 5.50 -8.89
N PHE A 324 -31.31 4.37 -9.48
CA PHE A 324 -29.92 4.06 -9.80
C PHE A 324 -29.70 4.12 -11.31
N PHE A 325 -28.51 4.55 -11.73
CA PHE A 325 -28.11 4.62 -13.14
C PHE A 325 -26.74 3.98 -13.30
N PRO A 326 -26.50 3.20 -14.37
CA PRO A 326 -25.17 2.67 -14.64
C PRO A 326 -24.18 3.82 -14.85
N ASN A 327 -23.06 3.78 -14.14
CA ASN A 327 -21.95 4.72 -14.29
C ASN A 327 -20.65 4.01 -13.90
N ALA A 328 -20.24 3.08 -14.75
CA ALA A 328 -19.11 2.22 -14.48
C ALA A 328 -17.90 2.62 -15.33
N LEU A 329 -16.72 2.58 -14.73
CA LEU A 329 -15.48 2.85 -15.45
C LEU A 329 -15.08 1.64 -16.29
N GLU A 330 -14.57 1.86 -17.49
CA GLU A 330 -14.00 0.80 -18.33
C GLU A 330 -12.62 0.37 -17.81
N TYR A 331 -11.75 1.32 -17.49
CA TYR A 331 -10.44 1.13 -16.85
C TYR A 331 -10.42 1.80 -15.47
N PRO A 332 -9.50 1.43 -14.55
CA PRO A 332 -9.46 2.01 -13.21
C PRO A 332 -9.33 3.55 -13.18
N PHE A 333 -8.77 4.13 -14.24
CA PHE A 333 -8.46 5.54 -14.37
C PHE A 333 -9.42 6.30 -15.32
N GLY A 334 -10.42 5.65 -15.91
CA GLY A 334 -11.34 6.29 -16.85
C GLY A 334 -11.87 5.35 -17.93
N ASN A 335 -12.61 5.92 -18.89
CA ASN A 335 -13.17 5.17 -20.01
C ASN A 335 -12.28 5.18 -21.25
N ASP A 336 -11.38 6.16 -21.35
CA ASP A 336 -10.41 6.22 -22.44
C ASP A 336 -9.14 5.46 -22.05
N PHE A 337 -8.77 4.47 -22.86
CA PHE A 337 -7.56 3.69 -22.65
C PHE A 337 -6.30 4.55 -22.78
N ASP A 338 -5.39 4.43 -21.81
CA ASP A 338 -4.07 5.06 -21.83
C ASP A 338 -2.96 4.02 -21.54
N SER A 339 -2.18 3.71 -22.58
CA SER A 339 -1.06 2.76 -22.53
C SER A 339 0.07 3.16 -21.56
N SER A 340 0.11 4.40 -21.10
CA SER A 340 1.05 4.86 -20.07
C SER A 340 0.60 4.54 -18.64
N LEU A 341 -0.70 4.28 -18.44
CA LEU A 341 -1.33 4.01 -17.15
C LEU A 341 -1.60 2.51 -16.92
N CYS A 342 -1.56 1.70 -17.98
CA CYS A 342 -1.83 0.26 -17.94
C CYS A 342 -0.67 -0.52 -18.57
N ASN A 343 -0.11 -1.51 -17.88
CA ASN A 343 0.99 -2.32 -18.43
C ASN A 343 0.43 -3.49 -19.25
N THR A 344 0.16 -3.27 -20.52
CA THR A 344 -0.37 -4.24 -21.50
C THR A 344 0.53 -4.31 -22.74
N LEU A 345 0.13 -5.08 -23.77
CA LEU A 345 0.84 -5.14 -25.06
C LEU A 345 1.04 -3.74 -25.66
N GLU A 346 0.06 -2.86 -25.56
CA GLU A 346 0.09 -1.49 -26.10
C GLU A 346 1.15 -0.63 -25.43
N SER A 347 1.51 -0.95 -24.17
CA SER A 347 2.56 -0.24 -23.44
C SER A 347 3.98 -0.59 -23.91
N LYS A 348 4.13 -1.68 -24.68
CA LYS A 348 5.38 -2.18 -25.26
C LYS A 348 6.50 -2.49 -24.25
N LYS A 349 6.17 -2.63 -22.96
CA LYS A 349 7.14 -3.02 -21.93
C LYS A 349 7.55 -4.49 -22.04
N MET A 350 6.65 -5.34 -22.55
CA MET A 350 6.89 -6.77 -22.84
C MET A 350 7.29 -7.63 -21.64
N ASP A 351 7.19 -7.09 -20.43
CA ASP A 351 7.45 -7.76 -19.16
C ASP A 351 6.64 -7.05 -18.06
N THR A 352 6.53 -7.72 -16.92
CA THR A 352 6.17 -7.09 -15.65
C THR A 352 7.10 -5.91 -15.35
N ILE A 353 6.58 -4.92 -14.65
CA ILE A 353 7.39 -3.86 -14.04
C ILE A 353 7.21 -3.86 -12.52
N SER A 354 8.11 -3.17 -11.84
CA SER A 354 7.97 -2.88 -10.41
C SER A 354 6.61 -2.23 -10.14
N VAL A 355 5.93 -2.68 -9.09
CA VAL A 355 4.64 -2.10 -8.67
C VAL A 355 4.76 -0.61 -8.30
N TYR A 356 5.96 -0.14 -7.96
CA TYR A 356 6.23 1.26 -7.66
C TYR A 356 6.53 2.13 -8.89
N GLU A 357 6.76 1.52 -10.04
CA GLU A 357 6.91 2.22 -11.33
C GLU A 357 5.56 2.46 -12.02
N LEU A 358 4.51 1.78 -11.58
CA LEU A 358 3.15 2.04 -12.04
C LEU A 358 2.73 3.48 -11.71
N ALA A 359 2.14 4.15 -12.70
CA ALA A 359 1.76 5.54 -12.57
C ALA A 359 0.73 5.73 -11.45
N LYS A 360 0.95 6.65 -10.51
CA LYS A 360 -0.04 6.95 -9.45
C LYS A 360 -1.41 7.38 -10.00
N LYS A 361 -1.44 7.91 -11.23
CA LYS A 361 -2.67 8.29 -11.95
C LYS A 361 -3.47 7.09 -12.47
N SER A 362 -2.89 5.88 -12.47
CA SER A 362 -3.61 4.66 -12.81
C SER A 362 -4.39 4.06 -11.64
N ALA A 363 -4.36 4.73 -10.47
CA ALA A 363 -5.09 4.30 -9.30
C ALA A 363 -6.60 4.22 -9.57
N SER A 364 -7.22 3.17 -9.05
CA SER A 364 -8.67 3.00 -9.04
C SER A 364 -9.35 4.09 -8.19
N PRO A 365 -10.69 4.20 -8.23
CA PRO A 365 -11.43 5.13 -7.38
C PRO A 365 -11.16 4.98 -5.86
N TYR A 366 -10.73 3.80 -5.43
CA TYR A 366 -10.38 3.49 -4.04
C TYR A 366 -8.88 3.62 -3.75
N GLY A 367 -8.05 3.88 -4.76
CA GLY A 367 -6.61 4.07 -4.63
C GLY A 367 -5.75 2.83 -4.86
N ALA A 368 -6.33 1.71 -5.31
CA ALA A 368 -5.58 0.52 -5.69
C ALA A 368 -4.88 0.74 -7.04
N ILE A 369 -3.60 0.40 -7.13
CA ILE A 369 -2.75 0.60 -8.32
C ILE A 369 -2.36 -0.79 -8.87
N GLY A 370 -2.28 -0.89 -10.20
CA GLY A 370 -2.02 -2.17 -10.89
C GLY A 370 -3.26 -3.01 -11.16
N MET A 371 -4.46 -2.40 -11.11
CA MET A 371 -5.72 -3.08 -11.46
C MET A 371 -5.93 -3.22 -12.98
N CYS A 372 -4.96 -2.80 -13.80
CA CYS A 372 -4.99 -2.87 -15.27
C CYS A 372 -3.61 -3.30 -15.78
N GLY A 373 -3.54 -4.51 -16.34
CA GLY A 373 -2.33 -5.12 -16.87
C GLY A 373 -1.35 -5.58 -15.78
N ASN A 374 -0.07 -5.58 -16.13
CA ASN A 374 1.05 -6.08 -15.34
C ASN A 374 0.97 -7.59 -15.12
N VAL A 375 0.13 -8.08 -14.20
CA VAL A 375 -0.09 -9.50 -13.99
C VAL A 375 -1.56 -9.76 -13.71
N ALA A 376 -2.12 -10.78 -14.35
CA ALA A 376 -3.49 -11.19 -14.12
C ALA A 376 -3.63 -11.76 -12.70
N GLU A 377 -4.73 -11.47 -12.01
CA GLU A 377 -4.88 -11.75 -10.58
C GLU A 377 -5.90 -12.86 -10.31
N TRP A 378 -5.51 -13.88 -9.53
CA TRP A 378 -6.43 -14.93 -9.07
C TRP A 378 -7.50 -14.38 -8.11
N THR A 379 -8.75 -14.80 -8.31
CA THR A 379 -9.87 -14.52 -7.38
C THR A 379 -10.42 -15.82 -6.77
N SER A 380 -11.15 -15.73 -5.67
CA SER A 380 -11.77 -16.89 -5.01
C SER A 380 -13.01 -17.43 -5.72
N SER A 381 -13.59 -16.66 -6.65
CA SER A 381 -14.84 -16.98 -7.33
C SER A 381 -14.69 -18.13 -8.33
N ASP A 382 -15.65 -19.05 -8.30
CA ASP A 382 -15.84 -20.04 -9.36
C ASP A 382 -16.17 -19.32 -10.68
N TYR A 383 -15.68 -19.85 -11.80
CA TYR A 383 -15.98 -19.29 -13.11
C TYR A 383 -17.39 -19.71 -13.55
N LEU A 384 -18.40 -18.94 -13.15
CA LEU A 384 -19.80 -19.19 -13.46
C LEU A 384 -20.37 -18.08 -14.36
N PRO A 385 -21.41 -18.37 -15.17
CA PRO A 385 -22.14 -17.32 -15.86
C PRO A 385 -22.80 -16.40 -14.84
N TYR A 386 -22.90 -15.12 -15.16
CA TYR A 386 -23.63 -14.17 -14.32
C TYR A 386 -25.13 -14.55 -14.23
N PRO A 387 -25.81 -14.21 -13.11
CA PRO A 387 -27.23 -14.51 -12.95
C PRO A 387 -28.06 -14.02 -14.15
N GLY A 388 -28.87 -14.91 -14.72
CA GLY A 388 -29.71 -14.61 -15.89
C GLY A 388 -28.98 -14.69 -17.24
N HIS A 389 -27.65 -14.82 -17.26
CA HIS A 389 -26.90 -14.95 -18.51
C HIS A 389 -27.13 -16.35 -19.12
N SER A 390 -27.63 -16.39 -20.36
CA SER A 390 -28.03 -17.61 -21.04
C SER A 390 -26.89 -18.39 -21.72
N LEU A 391 -25.70 -17.81 -21.83
CA LEU A 391 -24.58 -18.43 -22.54
C LEU A 391 -24.06 -19.64 -21.76
N LYS A 392 -23.82 -20.73 -22.50
CA LYS A 392 -23.27 -21.98 -21.96
C LYS A 392 -21.87 -22.17 -22.54
N ARG A 393 -20.85 -22.15 -21.69
CA ARG A 393 -19.47 -22.50 -22.05
C ARG A 393 -19.02 -23.71 -21.24
N ASN A 394 -18.25 -24.60 -21.85
CA ASN A 394 -17.64 -25.74 -21.14
C ASN A 394 -16.67 -25.28 -20.03
N ALA A 395 -16.15 -24.07 -20.16
CA ALA A 395 -15.32 -23.45 -19.13
C ALA A 395 -16.11 -23.12 -17.85
N PHE A 396 -17.43 -22.91 -17.92
CA PHE A 396 -18.20 -22.57 -16.73
C PHE A 396 -18.30 -23.76 -15.77
N GLY A 397 -17.96 -23.51 -14.51
CA GLY A 397 -18.05 -24.49 -13.44
C GLY A 397 -17.05 -24.24 -12.31
N LYS A 398 -17.18 -25.06 -11.26
CA LYS A 398 -16.37 -24.97 -10.04
C LYS A 398 -14.93 -25.49 -10.18
N MET A 399 -14.60 -26.04 -11.35
CA MET A 399 -13.26 -26.52 -11.67
C MET A 399 -12.31 -25.38 -12.04
N HIS A 400 -12.87 -24.23 -12.44
CA HIS A 400 -12.12 -23.05 -12.84
C HIS A 400 -12.37 -21.90 -11.88
N LYS A 401 -11.38 -21.02 -11.77
CA LYS A 401 -11.44 -19.81 -10.96
C LYS A 401 -11.31 -18.58 -11.86
N VAL A 402 -12.08 -17.54 -11.55
CA VAL A 402 -12.03 -16.27 -12.28
C VAL A 402 -10.67 -15.62 -12.06
N ILE A 403 -10.12 -15.08 -13.15
CA ILE A 403 -8.91 -14.26 -13.18
C ILE A 403 -9.29 -12.89 -13.75
N ARG A 404 -8.72 -11.83 -13.17
CA ARG A 404 -9.04 -10.44 -13.53
C ARG A 404 -7.79 -9.61 -13.88
N GLY A 405 -8.01 -8.46 -14.50
CA GLY A 405 -7.01 -7.38 -14.65
C GLY A 405 -6.13 -7.45 -15.90
N GLY A 406 -6.02 -8.60 -16.56
CA GLY A 406 -5.09 -8.77 -17.68
C GLY A 406 -3.63 -8.74 -17.24
N SER A 407 -2.71 -8.81 -18.19
CA SER A 407 -1.27 -8.89 -17.94
C SER A 407 -0.47 -8.02 -18.89
N PHE A 408 0.85 -7.91 -18.69
CA PHE A 408 1.75 -7.25 -19.66
C PHE A 408 1.67 -7.85 -21.08
N SER A 409 1.19 -9.09 -21.21
CA SER A 409 1.00 -9.79 -22.49
C SER A 409 -0.45 -9.80 -22.99
N SER A 410 -1.36 -9.16 -22.28
CA SER A 410 -2.77 -9.04 -22.67
C SER A 410 -3.01 -7.78 -23.50
N ALA A 411 -4.04 -7.80 -24.34
CA ALA A 411 -4.52 -6.61 -25.03
C ALA A 411 -5.32 -5.70 -24.07
N LYS A 412 -5.57 -4.45 -24.47
CA LYS A 412 -6.35 -3.50 -23.67
C LYS A 412 -7.78 -4.01 -23.37
N GLU A 413 -8.41 -4.71 -24.31
CA GLU A 413 -9.77 -5.24 -24.16
C GLU A 413 -9.86 -6.30 -23.03
N GLU A 414 -8.78 -7.06 -22.85
CA GLU A 414 -8.64 -8.06 -21.79
C GLU A 414 -8.23 -7.47 -20.43
N SER A 415 -7.99 -6.15 -20.40
CA SER A 415 -7.51 -5.40 -19.22
C SER A 415 -8.54 -4.38 -18.73
N THR A 416 -9.77 -4.43 -19.26
CA THR A 416 -10.90 -3.67 -18.72
C THR A 416 -11.28 -4.20 -17.34
N THR A 417 -11.90 -3.35 -16.53
CA THR A 417 -12.27 -3.66 -15.14
C THR A 417 -13.28 -4.79 -15.02
N TYR A 418 -14.12 -5.00 -16.04
CA TYR A 418 -15.16 -6.03 -16.06
C TYR A 418 -14.76 -7.27 -16.87
N PHE A 419 -13.64 -7.26 -17.58
CA PHE A 419 -13.17 -8.43 -18.31
C PHE A 419 -12.90 -9.59 -17.34
N ARG A 420 -13.27 -10.80 -17.76
CA ARG A 420 -13.11 -12.02 -16.96
C ARG A 420 -12.39 -13.05 -17.80
N SER A 421 -11.25 -13.49 -17.31
CA SER A 421 -10.62 -14.72 -17.76
C SER A 421 -10.82 -15.81 -16.71
N PHE A 422 -10.28 -16.99 -16.97
CA PHE A 422 -10.32 -18.11 -16.05
C PHE A 422 -9.03 -18.91 -16.09
N GLY A 423 -8.75 -19.60 -14.99
CA GLY A 423 -7.71 -20.60 -14.92
C GLY A 423 -8.18 -21.85 -14.18
N GLY A 424 -7.27 -22.80 -14.02
CA GLY A 424 -7.54 -24.16 -13.60
C GLY A 424 -7.40 -25.19 -14.72
N ILE A 425 -6.64 -24.89 -15.78
CA ILE A 425 -6.34 -25.86 -16.86
C ILE A 425 -4.88 -26.32 -16.75
N PRO A 426 -4.59 -27.64 -16.62
CA PRO A 426 -5.56 -28.74 -16.52
C PRO A 426 -6.23 -28.86 -15.14
N ASN A 427 -5.69 -28.20 -14.10
CA ASN A 427 -6.32 -28.10 -12.78
C ASN A 427 -5.70 -26.95 -11.95
N LEU A 428 -6.34 -26.61 -10.84
CA LEU A 428 -5.93 -25.53 -9.93
C LEU A 428 -4.60 -25.76 -9.18
N LYS A 429 -4.00 -26.97 -9.26
CA LYS A 429 -2.71 -27.30 -8.65
C LYS A 429 -1.54 -27.15 -9.62
N THR A 430 -1.79 -26.99 -10.91
CA THR A 430 -0.74 -26.95 -11.94
C THR A 430 -0.82 -25.75 -12.85
N ASP A 431 -1.99 -25.13 -13.02
CA ASP A 431 -2.14 -23.91 -13.81
C ASP A 431 -1.49 -22.72 -13.11
N ARG A 432 -0.59 -22.02 -13.81
CA ARG A 432 0.32 -20.99 -13.25
C ARG A 432 0.18 -19.64 -13.95
N ARG A 433 -0.99 -19.33 -14.52
CA ARG A 433 -1.15 -18.16 -15.41
C ARG A 433 -1.30 -16.80 -14.73
N ALA A 434 -1.38 -16.73 -13.39
CA ALA A 434 -1.70 -15.51 -12.67
C ALA A 434 -0.84 -15.29 -11.43
N GLY A 435 -0.80 -14.04 -10.98
CA GLY A 435 -0.31 -13.58 -9.69
C GLY A 435 -1.46 -13.36 -8.72
N ILE A 436 -1.26 -12.48 -7.73
CA ILE A 436 -2.23 -12.23 -6.67
C ILE A 436 -2.21 -10.80 -6.13
N ARG A 437 -3.38 -10.41 -5.64
CA ARG A 437 -3.64 -9.29 -4.73
C ARG A 437 -4.60 -9.79 -3.67
N LEU A 438 -4.44 -9.38 -2.43
CA LEU A 438 -5.24 -9.92 -1.32
C LEU A 438 -6.19 -8.89 -0.73
N VAL A 439 -7.21 -9.40 -0.05
CA VAL A 439 -8.17 -8.60 0.72
C VAL A 439 -8.19 -9.03 2.18
N TRP A 440 -8.61 -8.09 3.02
CA TRP A 440 -8.74 -8.28 4.46
C TRP A 440 -10.05 -7.67 4.94
N ASP A 441 -10.82 -8.46 5.67
CA ASP A 441 -12.09 -8.02 6.25
C ASP A 441 -11.84 -7.06 7.41
N LEU A 442 -12.78 -6.15 7.69
CA LEU A 442 -12.62 -5.23 8.81
C LEU A 442 -12.59 -5.99 10.15
N PRO A 443 -11.64 -5.67 11.06
CA PRO A 443 -11.59 -6.27 12.39
C PRO A 443 -12.87 -6.01 13.18
N GLY A 444 -13.40 -7.03 13.85
CA GLY A 444 -14.58 -6.90 14.74
C GLY A 444 -15.94 -7.10 14.05
N LYS A 445 -15.96 -7.63 12.84
CA LYS A 445 -17.16 -8.25 12.25
C LYS A 445 -17.15 -9.76 12.42
#